data_AF-A0A967TI55-F1
#
_entry.id   AF-A0A967TI55-F1
#
_cell.length_a   1.000
_cell.length_b   1.000
_cell.length_c   1.000
_cell.angle_alpha   90.00
_cell.angle_beta   90.00
_cell.angle_gamma   90.00
#
_symmetry.space_group_name_H-M   'P 1'
#
loop_
_entity.id
_entity.type
_entity.pdbx_description
1 polymer ?
#
loop_
_entity_poly.entity_id
_entity_poly.type
_entity_poly.pdbx_seq_one_letter_code
_entity_poly.pdbx_strand_id
1 'polypeptide(L)'
;MIDAPRDRAHEASRRGRTVPAIIVGALAAAACGALTVACAPAEGPRSAAEGGDGAPGWEWSWERIEETVDEVRAGRDLTPASWPGGARVAVLLSFDVDNETISLRYGEPTIGGLSQGQYGARRGLERVVSLLDEYEIPASFFIPAVSLRLNPGQARIINASGRHEFGIHGWVHEMNARLDSVTERALVERALEEVEEITGYEPVGYRAPSWNFSAHTLAIIRDLGFLYDSSLMADDRPYEIVADGEATGLVELPVEWILDDAPLFNPLGDRYASPREVLRVWIDEFDVAYEEGTIFLLTMHPHIVGHRSRIVVLRELIEYMRQREDVWFATHRAAAEHVRGALARR
;
A
#
# COMPACT_ATOMS: atom_id res chain seq x y z
N MET A 1 31.23 58.49 48.25
CA MET A 1 32.53 59.17 48.01
C MET A 1 33.16 58.45 46.83
N ILE A 2 33.03 59.00 45.61
CA ILE A 2 34.10 59.70 44.87
C ILE A 2 35.29 58.74 44.68
N ASP A 3 35.56 58.20 43.49
CA ASP A 3 36.18 58.92 42.37
C ASP A 3 36.03 58.20 41.00
N ALA A 4 36.14 58.96 39.90
CA ALA A 4 36.14 58.51 38.48
C ALA A 4 37.60 58.53 37.92
N PRO A 5 37.93 58.60 36.60
CA PRO A 5 37.25 58.27 35.32
C PRO A 5 38.19 57.59 34.26
N ARG A 6 37.64 57.27 33.05
CA ARG A 6 38.15 57.62 31.69
C ARG A 6 37.29 56.93 30.61
N ASP A 7 36.41 57.66 29.91
CA ASP A 7 36.58 58.43 28.65
C ASP A 7 36.14 57.61 27.41
N ARG A 8 34.92 57.88 26.88
CA ARG A 8 34.57 58.63 25.62
C ARG A 8 34.50 57.73 24.39
N ALA A 9 33.59 57.84 23.43
CA ALA A 9 32.61 58.84 22.96
C ALA A 9 31.80 58.15 21.81
N HIS A 10 30.71 58.61 21.18
CA HIS A 10 29.88 59.81 21.17
C HIS A 10 28.55 59.42 20.47
N GLU A 11 27.44 59.97 20.92
CA GLU A 11 26.12 59.93 20.27
C GLU A 11 25.94 61.16 19.38
N ALA A 12 25.21 61.08 18.25
CA ALA A 12 24.69 62.27 17.57
C ALA A 12 23.38 62.03 16.78
N SER A 13 22.42 62.87 17.13
CA SER A 13 21.03 63.07 16.70
C SER A 13 20.78 63.47 15.23
N ARG A 14 19.58 63.07 14.76
CA ARG A 14 18.64 63.66 13.77
C ARG A 14 18.93 65.06 13.21
N ARG A 15 18.68 65.24 11.90
CA ARG A 15 17.79 66.26 11.28
C ARG A 15 17.53 65.92 9.80
N GLY A 16 16.28 66.10 9.35
CA GLY A 16 15.79 65.65 8.04
C GLY A 16 16.04 66.58 6.86
N ARG A 17 15.66 66.11 5.67
CA ARG A 17 15.29 66.89 4.48
C ARG A 17 14.51 66.00 3.49
N THR A 18 13.58 66.63 2.81
CA THR A 18 12.55 66.15 1.88
C THR A 18 13.07 65.82 0.47
N VAL A 19 12.14 65.30 -0.37
CA VAL A 19 12.02 65.37 -1.86
C VAL A 19 12.39 64.04 -2.60
N PRO A 20 11.77 63.61 -3.73
CA PRO A 20 10.43 63.84 -4.34
C PRO A 20 9.67 62.54 -4.74
N ALA A 21 8.42 62.70 -5.20
CA ALA A 21 7.67 61.71 -5.97
C ALA A 21 8.19 61.57 -7.41
N ILE A 22 8.22 60.34 -7.94
CA ILE A 22 8.35 60.04 -9.38
C ILE A 22 7.19 59.12 -9.78
N ILE A 23 6.49 59.54 -10.84
CA ILE A 23 5.36 58.91 -11.50
C ILE A 23 5.87 58.05 -12.67
N VAL A 24 5.36 56.82 -12.72
CA VAL A 24 4.98 55.97 -13.88
C VAL A 24 6.05 55.65 -14.93
N GLY A 25 6.44 54.37 -14.95
CA GLY A 25 6.95 53.65 -16.12
C GLY A 25 6.29 52.28 -16.19
N ALA A 26 5.49 52.06 -17.24
CA ALA A 26 4.75 50.84 -17.48
C ALA A 26 5.67 49.62 -17.69
N LEU A 27 5.36 48.52 -17.02
CA LEU A 27 5.86 47.19 -17.35
C LEU A 27 4.66 46.24 -17.43
N ALA A 28 4.60 45.59 -18.57
CA ALA A 28 3.46 44.86 -19.08
C ALA A 28 2.99 43.75 -18.13
N ALA A 29 1.67 43.66 -17.98
CA ALA A 29 1.01 42.49 -17.45
C ALA A 29 1.27 41.30 -18.39
N ALA A 30 2.23 40.45 -18.03
CA ALA A 30 2.24 39.09 -18.52
C ALA A 30 1.09 38.37 -17.84
N ALA A 31 -0.02 38.22 -18.56
CA ALA A 31 -1.09 37.31 -18.18
C ALA A 31 -0.49 35.90 -18.13
N CYS A 32 -0.13 35.46 -16.92
CA CYS A 32 0.07 34.05 -16.65
C CYS A 32 -1.31 33.40 -16.82
N GLY A 33 -1.53 32.81 -18.00
CA GLY A 33 -2.70 31.99 -18.24
C GLY A 33 -2.73 30.91 -17.18
N ALA A 34 -3.74 30.98 -16.32
CA ALA A 34 -4.11 29.86 -15.49
C ALA A 34 -4.42 28.70 -16.44
N LEU A 35 -3.52 27.73 -16.52
CA LEU A 35 -3.83 26.40 -16.99
C LEU A 35 -4.80 25.81 -15.96
N THR A 36 -6.08 26.11 -16.13
CA THR A 36 -7.15 25.27 -15.61
C THR A 36 -6.99 23.91 -16.28
N VAL A 37 -6.29 23.00 -15.60
CA VAL A 37 -6.48 21.57 -15.84
C VAL A 37 -7.89 21.29 -15.34
N ALA A 38 -8.86 21.45 -16.24
CA ALA A 38 -10.16 20.86 -16.05
C ALA A 38 -9.91 19.35 -16.03
N CYS A 39 -10.05 18.73 -14.86
CA CYS A 39 -10.31 17.30 -14.77
C CYS A 39 -11.64 17.06 -15.48
N ALA A 40 -11.60 16.90 -16.80
CA ALA A 40 -12.62 16.16 -17.50
C ALA A 40 -12.51 14.70 -17.02
N PRO A 41 -13.63 14.01 -16.76
CA PRO A 41 -13.56 12.58 -16.54
C PRO A 41 -13.00 11.99 -17.83
N ALA A 42 -11.85 11.32 -17.72
CA ALA A 42 -11.34 10.51 -18.81
C ALA A 42 -12.36 9.38 -19.01
N GLU A 43 -13.22 9.50 -20.03
CA GLU A 43 -13.90 8.34 -20.58
C GLU A 43 -12.82 7.45 -21.22
N GLY A 44 -12.24 6.58 -20.39
CA GLY A 44 -11.40 5.49 -20.88
C GLY A 44 -12.21 4.55 -21.77
N PRO A 45 -11.55 3.80 -22.67
CA PRO A 45 -12.25 2.79 -23.46
C PRO A 45 -12.92 1.79 -22.51
N ARG A 46 -14.25 1.64 -22.65
CA ARG A 46 -15.03 0.60 -21.96
C ARG A 46 -14.44 -0.75 -22.34
N SER A 47 -13.70 -1.37 -21.42
CA SER A 47 -13.43 -2.80 -21.47
C SER A 47 -14.73 -3.49 -21.10
N ALA A 48 -15.26 -4.26 -22.06
CA ALA A 48 -16.45 -5.05 -21.90
C ALA A 48 -16.14 -6.19 -20.92
N ALA A 49 -16.78 -6.15 -19.75
CA ALA A 49 -17.28 -7.40 -19.18
C ALA A 49 -18.28 -7.94 -20.20
N GLU A 50 -17.85 -8.90 -21.01
CA GLU A 50 -18.75 -9.67 -21.88
C GLU A 50 -19.71 -10.46 -20.99
N GLY A 51 -20.82 -9.85 -20.59
CA GLY A 51 -21.84 -10.51 -19.76
C GLY A 51 -23.00 -9.65 -19.22
N GLY A 52 -22.89 -8.33 -19.15
CA GLY A 52 -23.97 -7.47 -18.61
C GLY A 52 -24.48 -6.44 -19.62
N ASP A 53 -25.80 -6.28 -19.77
CA ASP A 53 -26.41 -5.37 -20.77
C ASP A 53 -26.04 -3.87 -20.63
N GLY A 54 -25.23 -3.49 -19.64
CA GLY A 54 -24.86 -2.11 -19.36
C GLY A 54 -25.91 -1.36 -18.55
N ALA A 55 -27.09 -1.94 -18.30
CA ALA A 55 -28.07 -1.38 -17.37
C ALA A 55 -27.47 -1.23 -15.96
N PRO A 56 -27.83 -0.16 -15.25
CA PRO A 56 -27.46 0.05 -13.86
C PRO A 56 -28.18 -0.95 -12.93
N GLY A 57 -27.61 -1.20 -11.75
CA GLY A 57 -28.09 -2.25 -10.83
C GLY A 57 -29.56 -2.13 -10.37
N TRP A 58 -30.15 -0.93 -10.37
CA TRP A 58 -31.57 -0.74 -10.03
C TRP A 58 -32.55 -1.24 -11.11
N GLU A 59 -32.04 -1.65 -12.28
CA GLU A 59 -32.80 -2.26 -13.37
C GLU A 59 -32.62 -3.78 -13.44
N TRP A 60 -31.77 -4.36 -12.59
CA TRP A 60 -31.48 -5.79 -12.61
C TRP A 60 -32.57 -6.61 -11.90
N SER A 61 -32.75 -7.85 -12.36
CA SER A 61 -33.53 -8.83 -11.60
C SER A 61 -32.81 -9.17 -10.29
N TRP A 62 -33.57 -9.64 -9.30
CA TRP A 62 -32.98 -10.11 -8.04
C TRP A 62 -32.00 -11.26 -8.27
N GLU A 63 -32.33 -12.21 -9.16
CA GLU A 63 -31.44 -13.31 -9.57
C GLU A 63 -30.09 -12.80 -10.09
N ARG A 64 -30.09 -11.80 -10.98
CA ARG A 64 -28.83 -11.21 -11.48
C ARG A 64 -28.05 -10.51 -10.38
N ILE A 65 -28.73 -9.84 -9.45
CA ILE A 65 -28.08 -9.22 -8.30
C ILE A 65 -27.40 -10.29 -7.46
N GLU A 66 -28.11 -11.37 -7.11
CA GLU A 66 -27.59 -12.51 -6.35
C GLU A 66 -26.37 -13.14 -7.05
N GLU A 67 -26.50 -13.51 -8.33
CA GLU A 67 -25.39 -14.05 -9.12
C GLU A 67 -24.15 -13.13 -9.12
N THR A 68 -24.34 -11.82 -9.28
CA THR A 68 -23.23 -10.87 -9.32
C THR A 68 -22.55 -10.71 -7.95
N VAL A 69 -23.32 -10.67 -6.86
CA VAL A 69 -22.76 -10.45 -5.52
C VAL A 69 -22.21 -11.72 -4.87
N ASP A 70 -22.59 -12.89 -5.38
CA ASP A 70 -22.16 -14.18 -4.87
C ASP A 70 -20.90 -14.73 -5.58
N GLU A 71 -20.41 -14.06 -6.64
CA GLU A 71 -19.14 -14.43 -7.31
C GLU A 71 -18.00 -14.61 -6.30
N VAL A 72 -17.86 -13.66 -5.36
CA VAL A 72 -16.89 -13.71 -4.26
C VAL A 72 -17.46 -13.02 -3.02
N ARG A 73 -17.47 -13.72 -1.88
CA ARG A 73 -17.93 -13.20 -0.58
C ARG A 73 -17.05 -13.63 0.59
N ALA A 74 -17.14 -12.87 1.68
CA ALA A 74 -16.67 -13.33 2.97
C ALA A 74 -17.52 -14.48 3.48
N GLY A 75 -16.85 -15.59 3.80
CA GLY A 75 -17.44 -16.74 4.46
C GLY A 75 -17.19 -16.69 5.97
N ARG A 76 -16.67 -17.80 6.48
CA ARG A 76 -16.42 -17.98 7.91
C ARG A 76 -15.27 -17.11 8.39
N ASP A 77 -15.48 -16.44 9.52
CA ASP A 77 -14.42 -15.83 10.33
C ASP A 77 -13.43 -16.90 10.85
N LEU A 78 -12.15 -16.71 10.54
CA LEU A 78 -11.05 -17.61 10.89
C LEU A 78 -10.22 -17.11 12.08
N THR A 79 -10.65 -16.04 12.73
CA THR A 79 -9.97 -15.48 13.91
C THR A 79 -9.82 -16.55 14.99
N PRO A 80 -8.59 -16.85 15.44
CA PRO A 80 -8.37 -17.85 16.47
C PRO A 80 -8.79 -17.31 17.85
N ALA A 81 -9.02 -18.19 18.81
CA ALA A 81 -9.27 -17.78 20.20
C ALA A 81 -8.07 -17.05 20.84
N SER A 82 -6.86 -17.29 20.34
CA SER A 82 -5.63 -16.58 20.69
C SER A 82 -4.60 -16.77 19.58
N TRP A 83 -3.82 -15.75 19.31
CA TRP A 83 -2.69 -15.83 18.39
C TRP A 83 -1.49 -16.58 19.03
N PRO A 84 -0.49 -17.00 18.24
CA PRO A 84 0.71 -17.66 18.73
C PRO A 84 1.34 -16.98 19.95
N GLY A 85 1.74 -17.78 20.93
CA GLY A 85 2.30 -17.28 22.19
C GLY A 85 1.26 -16.71 23.16
N GLY A 86 -0.04 -16.89 22.89
CA GLY A 86 -1.11 -16.27 23.68
C GLY A 86 -1.36 -14.81 23.32
N ALA A 87 -0.81 -14.36 22.19
CA ALA A 87 -0.98 -13.00 21.71
C ALA A 87 -2.46 -12.67 21.47
N ARG A 88 -2.78 -11.41 21.76
CA ARG A 88 -4.11 -10.84 21.61
C ARG A 88 -4.37 -10.36 20.20
N VAL A 89 -3.37 -9.80 19.51
CA VAL A 89 -3.49 -9.31 18.13
C VAL A 89 -2.35 -9.83 17.27
N ALA A 90 -2.62 -10.07 15.98
CA ALA A 90 -1.58 -10.26 14.98
C ALA A 90 -1.31 -8.97 14.21
N VAL A 91 -0.06 -8.52 14.14
CA VAL A 91 0.35 -7.37 13.34
C VAL A 91 1.05 -7.86 12.07
N LEU A 92 0.46 -7.53 10.92
CA LEU A 92 0.88 -7.96 9.60
C LEU A 92 1.32 -6.74 8.79
N LEU A 93 2.62 -6.41 8.85
CA LEU A 93 3.19 -5.35 8.03
C LEU A 93 3.52 -5.89 6.64
N SER A 94 3.03 -5.21 5.60
CA SER A 94 3.30 -5.58 4.21
C SER A 94 3.75 -4.43 3.34
N PHE A 95 4.45 -4.78 2.28
CA PHE A 95 5.04 -3.83 1.36
C PHE A 95 4.82 -4.23 -0.10
N ASP A 96 4.11 -3.39 -0.84
CA ASP A 96 3.89 -3.55 -2.28
C ASP A 96 5.05 -2.83 -3.01
N VAL A 97 5.93 -3.62 -3.64
CA VAL A 97 7.22 -3.16 -4.17
C VAL A 97 7.12 -2.84 -5.67
N ASP A 98 6.23 -1.91 -6.01
CA ASP A 98 5.88 -1.66 -7.42
C ASP A 98 6.98 -0.97 -8.21
N ASN A 99 7.61 0.03 -7.61
CA ASN A 99 8.63 0.87 -8.24
C ASN A 99 8.15 1.41 -9.61
N GLU A 100 8.82 1.06 -10.71
CA GLU A 100 8.50 1.55 -12.05
C GLU A 100 7.23 0.95 -12.66
N THR A 101 6.70 -0.15 -12.12
CA THR A 101 5.61 -0.92 -12.76
C THR A 101 4.28 -0.16 -12.81
N ILE A 102 4.03 0.74 -11.84
CA ILE A 102 2.89 1.65 -11.85
C ILE A 102 2.86 2.50 -13.14
N SER A 103 4.03 2.96 -13.61
CA SER A 103 4.10 3.73 -14.86
C SER A 103 3.99 2.85 -16.10
N LEU A 104 4.48 1.61 -16.03
CA LEU A 104 4.48 0.68 -17.16
C LEU A 104 3.09 0.12 -17.46
N ARG A 105 2.24 -0.08 -16.43
CA ARG A 105 0.90 -0.70 -16.59
C ARG A 105 -0.01 0.03 -17.58
N TYR A 106 0.20 1.33 -17.80
CA TYR A 106 -0.61 2.16 -18.69
C TYR A 106 -0.12 2.15 -20.15
N GLY A 107 1.03 1.54 -20.44
CA GLY A 107 1.64 1.54 -21.77
C GLY A 107 2.25 2.88 -22.22
N GLU A 108 2.13 3.94 -21.42
CA GLU A 108 2.62 5.29 -21.73
C GLU A 108 3.47 5.86 -20.57
N PRO A 109 4.63 5.24 -20.26
CA PRO A 109 5.42 5.66 -19.12
C PRO A 109 6.05 7.03 -19.35
N THR A 110 6.00 7.90 -18.33
CA THR A 110 6.74 9.17 -18.34
C THR A 110 8.10 9.02 -17.70
N ILE A 111 9.10 9.77 -18.15
CA ILE A 111 10.43 9.79 -17.53
C ILE A 111 10.35 10.18 -16.05
N GLY A 112 9.44 11.10 -15.69
CA GLY A 112 9.20 11.49 -14.31
C GLY A 112 8.68 10.33 -13.45
N GLY A 113 7.64 9.61 -13.93
CA GLY A 113 7.07 8.46 -13.22
C GLY A 113 8.07 7.31 -13.07
N LEU A 114 8.82 6.97 -14.13
CA LEU A 114 9.87 5.95 -14.05
C LEU A 114 10.98 6.35 -13.06
N SER A 115 11.40 7.61 -13.08
CA SER A 115 12.40 8.14 -12.13
C SER A 115 11.89 8.11 -10.68
N GLN A 116 10.61 8.39 -10.45
CA GLN A 116 9.99 8.29 -9.13
C GLN A 116 9.98 6.84 -8.64
N GLY A 117 9.61 5.89 -9.50
CA GLY A 117 9.64 4.46 -9.19
C GLY A 117 11.01 3.95 -8.73
N GLN A 118 12.09 4.42 -9.36
CA GLN A 118 13.46 4.08 -8.96
C GLN A 118 13.78 4.44 -7.49
N TYR A 119 13.10 5.40 -6.88
CA TYR A 119 13.35 5.76 -5.48
C TYR A 119 13.11 4.57 -4.54
N GLY A 120 12.04 3.79 -4.79
CA GLY A 120 11.72 2.60 -4.00
C GLY A 120 12.87 1.59 -4.01
N ALA A 121 13.26 1.12 -5.20
CA ALA A 121 14.35 0.17 -5.38
C ALA A 121 15.71 0.70 -4.89
N ARG A 122 16.00 1.99 -5.05
CA ARG A 122 17.33 2.57 -4.76
C ARG A 122 17.53 2.98 -3.30
N ARG A 123 16.46 3.40 -2.61
CA ARG A 123 16.54 4.06 -1.29
C ARG A 123 15.39 3.76 -0.36
N GLY A 124 14.19 3.49 -0.88
CA GLY A 124 13.00 3.22 -0.09
C GLY A 124 13.10 1.88 0.61
N LEU A 125 13.31 0.83 -0.17
CA LEU A 125 13.32 -0.56 0.29
C LEU A 125 14.39 -0.83 1.36
N GLU A 126 15.63 -0.43 1.10
CA GLU A 126 16.73 -0.60 2.07
C GLU A 126 16.41 0.06 3.41
N ARG A 127 15.77 1.24 3.40
CA ARG A 127 15.41 1.96 4.62
C ARG A 127 14.30 1.25 5.40
N VAL A 128 13.30 0.74 4.70
CA VAL A 128 12.21 -0.05 5.29
C VAL A 128 12.75 -1.34 5.89
N VAL A 129 13.47 -2.15 5.12
CA VAL A 129 14.01 -3.43 5.58
C VAL A 129 14.97 -3.22 6.75
N SER A 130 15.86 -2.23 6.69
CA SER A 130 16.75 -1.91 7.80
C SER A 130 16.01 -1.56 9.09
N LEU A 131 14.87 -0.85 8.98
CA LEU A 131 14.02 -0.52 10.14
C LEU A 131 13.37 -1.79 10.68
N LEU A 132 12.77 -2.63 9.83
CA LEU A 132 12.14 -3.88 10.28
C LEU A 132 13.13 -4.82 10.95
N ASP A 133 14.33 -4.96 10.38
CA ASP A 133 15.42 -5.77 10.94
C ASP A 133 15.94 -5.22 12.27
N GLU A 134 16.01 -3.89 12.43
CA GLU A 134 16.38 -3.22 13.70
C GLU A 134 15.44 -3.63 14.85
N TYR A 135 14.13 -3.76 14.56
CA TYR A 135 13.13 -4.22 15.53
C TYR A 135 12.86 -5.73 15.44
N GLU A 136 13.59 -6.50 14.62
CA GLU A 136 13.36 -7.93 14.37
C GLU A 136 11.91 -8.29 13.99
N ILE A 137 11.25 -7.44 13.19
CA ILE A 137 9.85 -7.63 12.78
C ILE A 137 9.79 -8.33 11.41
N PRO A 138 9.16 -9.52 11.32
CA PRO A 138 8.88 -10.14 10.03
C PRO A 138 7.83 -9.33 9.26
N ALA A 139 7.88 -9.41 7.93
CA ALA A 139 6.97 -8.68 7.04
C ALA A 139 6.84 -9.41 5.70
N SER A 140 5.77 -9.11 4.96
CA SER A 140 5.52 -9.70 3.63
C SER A 140 5.72 -8.66 2.54
N PHE A 141 6.51 -9.00 1.51
CA PHE A 141 6.77 -8.14 0.37
C PHE A 141 6.04 -8.71 -0.84
N PHE A 142 4.99 -8.03 -1.30
CA PHE A 142 4.27 -8.37 -2.52
C PHE A 142 4.95 -7.62 -3.67
N ILE A 143 5.49 -8.36 -4.65
CA ILE A 143 6.39 -7.78 -5.65
C ILE A 143 5.92 -8.14 -7.06
N PRO A 144 5.70 -7.17 -7.95
CA PRO A 144 5.54 -7.48 -9.36
C PRO A 144 6.85 -8.03 -9.92
N ALA A 145 6.81 -9.14 -10.66
CA ALA A 145 8.02 -9.79 -11.18
C ALA A 145 8.93 -8.83 -11.98
N VAL A 146 8.36 -7.92 -12.78
CA VAL A 146 9.11 -6.90 -13.52
C VAL A 146 9.89 -5.95 -12.60
N SER A 147 9.30 -5.53 -11.48
CA SER A 147 9.99 -4.69 -10.49
C SER A 147 11.24 -5.40 -9.97
N LEU A 148 11.12 -6.69 -9.67
CA LEU A 148 12.21 -7.51 -9.20
C LEU A 148 13.27 -7.77 -10.28
N ARG A 149 12.87 -8.04 -11.52
CA ARG A 149 13.78 -8.21 -12.68
C ARG A 149 14.59 -6.96 -12.98
N LEU A 150 13.99 -5.78 -12.90
CA LEU A 150 14.69 -4.51 -13.13
C LEU A 150 15.73 -4.25 -12.04
N ASN A 151 15.46 -4.69 -10.81
CA ASN A 151 16.32 -4.45 -9.65
C ASN A 151 16.48 -5.73 -8.80
N PRO A 152 17.22 -6.76 -9.27
CA PRO A 152 17.32 -8.05 -8.59
C PRO A 152 18.04 -7.98 -7.24
N GLY A 153 18.79 -6.89 -6.99
CA GLY A 153 19.39 -6.62 -5.68
C GLY A 153 18.36 -6.49 -4.56
N GLN A 154 17.10 -6.19 -4.86
CA GLN A 154 16.00 -6.13 -3.89
C GLN A 154 15.79 -7.47 -3.19
N ALA A 155 15.88 -8.60 -3.91
CA ALA A 155 15.78 -9.93 -3.32
C ALA A 155 16.84 -10.14 -2.23
N ARG A 156 18.08 -9.69 -2.47
CA ARG A 156 19.15 -9.79 -1.48
C ARG A 156 18.88 -8.94 -0.23
N ILE A 157 18.33 -7.73 -0.42
CA ILE A 157 17.99 -6.84 0.70
C ILE A 157 16.94 -7.52 1.59
N ILE A 158 15.83 -7.95 0.98
CA ILE A 158 14.72 -8.60 1.71
C ILE A 158 15.16 -9.94 2.33
N ASN A 159 16.03 -10.70 1.65
CA ASN A 159 16.51 -11.99 2.17
C ASN A 159 17.59 -11.90 3.24
N ALA A 160 18.18 -10.73 3.48
CA ALA A 160 19.38 -10.62 4.30
C ALA A 160 19.19 -11.18 5.72
N SER A 161 18.02 -10.96 6.33
CA SER A 161 17.68 -11.44 7.68
C SER A 161 17.01 -12.82 7.71
N GLY A 162 16.49 -13.28 6.57
CA GLY A 162 15.72 -14.54 6.47
C GLY A 162 14.35 -14.53 7.17
N ARG A 163 13.84 -13.35 7.57
CA ARG A 163 12.56 -13.22 8.31
C ARG A 163 11.38 -12.79 7.45
N HIS A 164 11.65 -12.31 6.25
CA HIS A 164 10.65 -11.73 5.37
C HIS A 164 10.10 -12.76 4.37
N GLU A 165 8.87 -12.52 3.91
CA GLU A 165 8.20 -13.33 2.90
C GLU A 165 8.16 -12.59 1.55
N PHE A 166 8.17 -13.35 0.45
CA PHE A 166 7.79 -12.87 -0.88
C PHE A 166 6.39 -13.38 -1.26
N GLY A 167 5.53 -12.45 -1.66
CA GLY A 167 4.22 -12.71 -2.25
C GLY A 167 4.17 -12.24 -3.70
N ILE A 168 3.23 -12.78 -4.47
CA ILE A 168 3.02 -12.39 -5.87
C ILE A 168 2.14 -11.16 -5.94
N HIS A 169 2.59 -10.16 -6.71
CA HIS A 169 1.84 -8.94 -6.99
C HIS A 169 1.71 -8.69 -8.50
N GLY A 170 1.27 -9.73 -9.20
CA GLY A 170 1.21 -9.73 -10.67
C GLY A 170 2.58 -9.73 -11.35
N TRP A 171 2.58 -9.60 -12.67
CA TRP A 171 3.83 -9.57 -13.44
C TRP A 171 4.37 -8.15 -13.57
N VAL A 172 3.52 -7.17 -13.93
CA VAL A 172 3.92 -5.77 -14.20
C VAL A 172 3.00 -4.76 -13.52
N HIS A 173 2.25 -5.18 -12.50
CA HIS A 173 1.22 -4.36 -11.87
C HIS A 173 0.06 -4.03 -12.83
N GLU A 174 -0.43 -5.06 -13.52
CA GLU A 174 -1.54 -5.04 -14.47
C GLU A 174 -2.87 -4.51 -13.91
N MET A 175 -3.85 -4.27 -14.77
CA MET A 175 -5.24 -3.99 -14.36
C MET A 175 -6.06 -5.26 -14.50
N ASN A 176 -5.98 -6.17 -13.52
CA ASN A 176 -6.58 -7.52 -13.61
C ASN A 176 -8.04 -7.53 -14.08
N ALA A 177 -8.92 -6.69 -13.52
CA ALA A 177 -10.32 -6.55 -13.96
C ALA A 177 -10.54 -6.14 -15.44
N ARG A 178 -9.48 -5.80 -16.19
CA ARG A 178 -9.51 -5.52 -17.64
C ARG A 178 -8.92 -6.64 -18.49
N LEU A 179 -8.41 -7.69 -17.87
CA LEU A 179 -7.79 -8.82 -18.54
C LEU A 179 -8.81 -9.93 -18.76
N ASP A 180 -8.65 -10.65 -19.87
CA ASP A 180 -9.31 -11.95 -20.02
C ASP A 180 -8.60 -13.01 -19.15
N SER A 181 -9.33 -14.08 -18.85
CA SER A 181 -8.86 -15.16 -17.96
C SER A 181 -7.57 -15.84 -18.42
N VAL A 182 -7.37 -15.99 -19.73
CA VAL A 182 -6.18 -16.65 -20.30
C VAL A 182 -4.96 -15.77 -20.09
N THR A 183 -5.09 -14.47 -20.37
CA THR A 183 -4.03 -13.49 -20.16
C THR A 183 -3.69 -13.34 -18.68
N GLU A 184 -4.69 -13.20 -17.80
CA GLU A 184 -4.44 -13.07 -16.36
C GLU A 184 -3.70 -14.29 -15.81
N ARG A 185 -4.15 -15.52 -16.14
CA ARG A 185 -3.47 -16.74 -15.72
C ARG A 185 -2.01 -16.76 -16.16
N ALA A 186 -1.75 -16.47 -17.44
CA ALA A 186 -0.39 -16.49 -17.99
C ALA A 186 0.53 -15.46 -17.30
N LEU A 187 0.00 -14.31 -16.90
CA LEU A 187 0.77 -13.30 -16.14
C LEU A 187 1.07 -13.77 -14.72
N VAL A 188 0.12 -14.39 -14.02
CA VAL A 188 0.35 -14.93 -12.66
C VAL A 188 1.35 -16.07 -12.68
N GLU A 189 1.23 -17.03 -13.61
CA GLU A 189 2.18 -18.14 -13.77
C GLU A 189 3.59 -17.63 -14.07
N ARG A 190 3.69 -16.65 -14.97
CA ARG A 190 4.97 -16.00 -15.28
C ARG A 190 5.54 -15.27 -14.06
N ALA A 191 4.70 -14.57 -13.30
CA ALA A 191 5.15 -13.88 -12.10
C ALA A 191 5.70 -14.86 -11.05
N LEU A 192 5.03 -16.00 -10.85
CA LEU A 192 5.51 -17.10 -10.00
C LEU A 192 6.90 -17.58 -10.42
N GLU A 193 7.05 -18.00 -11.68
CA GLU A 193 8.33 -18.53 -12.20
C GLU A 193 9.47 -17.51 -12.02
N GLU A 194 9.25 -16.25 -12.39
CA GLU A 194 10.29 -15.23 -12.33
C GLU A 194 10.65 -14.84 -10.89
N VAL A 195 9.67 -14.76 -9.98
CA VAL A 195 9.93 -14.46 -8.56
C VAL A 195 10.67 -15.62 -7.91
N GLU A 196 10.28 -16.87 -8.18
CA GLU A 196 10.97 -18.07 -7.69
C GLU A 196 12.43 -18.11 -8.17
N GLU A 197 12.66 -17.88 -9.47
CA GLU A 197 14.00 -17.88 -10.07
C GLU A 197 14.93 -16.86 -9.39
N ILE A 198 14.44 -15.65 -9.12
CA ILE A 198 15.25 -14.56 -8.57
C ILE A 198 15.45 -14.68 -7.07
N THR A 199 14.42 -15.09 -6.33
CA THR A 199 14.43 -15.09 -4.86
C THR A 199 14.88 -16.41 -4.27
N GLY A 200 14.62 -17.53 -4.95
CA GLY A 200 14.75 -18.88 -4.41
C GLY A 200 13.64 -19.29 -3.43
N TYR A 201 12.57 -18.49 -3.32
CA TYR A 201 11.41 -18.79 -2.46
C TYR A 201 10.23 -19.16 -3.34
N GLU A 202 9.50 -20.20 -2.94
CA GLU A 202 8.16 -20.54 -3.45
C GLU A 202 7.13 -19.59 -2.81
N PRO A 203 6.56 -18.62 -3.54
CA PRO A 203 5.55 -17.71 -3.01
C PRO A 203 4.24 -18.47 -2.82
N VAL A 204 3.58 -18.25 -1.70
CA VAL A 204 2.29 -18.90 -1.38
C VAL A 204 1.16 -17.90 -1.18
N GLY A 205 1.49 -16.60 -1.21
CA GLY A 205 0.55 -15.50 -1.08
C GLY A 205 0.35 -14.77 -2.39
N TYR A 206 -0.89 -14.45 -2.70
CA TYR A 206 -1.26 -13.58 -3.81
C TYR A 206 -1.82 -12.25 -3.29
N ARG A 207 -1.51 -11.16 -4.00
CA ARG A 207 -2.19 -9.87 -3.87
C ARG A 207 -2.36 -9.28 -5.26
N ALA A 208 -3.58 -9.01 -5.68
CA ALA A 208 -3.84 -8.38 -6.97
C ALA A 208 -3.23 -6.96 -7.01
N PRO A 209 -2.56 -6.56 -8.10
CA PRO A 209 -2.18 -5.17 -8.36
C PRO A 209 -3.34 -4.18 -8.13
N SER A 210 -3.10 -3.14 -7.32
CA SER A 210 -4.15 -2.18 -6.90
C SER A 210 -5.38 -2.84 -6.26
N TRP A 211 -5.22 -4.05 -5.72
CA TRP A 211 -6.30 -4.89 -5.18
C TRP A 211 -7.45 -5.10 -6.17
N ASN A 212 -7.13 -5.04 -7.47
CA ASN A 212 -8.11 -5.05 -8.55
C ASN A 212 -8.56 -6.48 -8.87
N PHE A 213 -8.99 -7.23 -7.86
CA PHE A 213 -9.42 -8.61 -7.97
C PHE A 213 -10.48 -8.77 -9.06
N SER A 214 -10.22 -9.63 -10.05
CA SER A 214 -11.10 -9.85 -11.19
C SER A 214 -12.06 -11.02 -10.95
N ALA A 215 -13.05 -11.17 -11.82
CA ALA A 215 -13.92 -12.35 -11.85
C ALA A 215 -13.17 -13.67 -12.16
N HIS A 216 -11.89 -13.59 -12.56
CA HIS A 216 -11.06 -14.75 -12.89
C HIS A 216 -10.00 -15.06 -11.83
N THR A 217 -9.62 -14.05 -11.04
CA THR A 217 -8.50 -14.15 -10.09
C THR A 217 -8.68 -15.33 -9.12
N LEU A 218 -9.87 -15.50 -8.54
CA LEU A 218 -10.11 -16.57 -7.55
C LEU A 218 -9.86 -17.97 -8.12
N ALA A 219 -10.38 -18.26 -9.31
CA ALA A 219 -10.20 -19.56 -9.95
C ALA A 219 -8.72 -19.81 -10.24
N ILE A 220 -8.02 -18.80 -10.76
CA ILE A 220 -6.60 -18.86 -11.10
C ILE A 220 -5.75 -19.17 -9.86
N ILE A 221 -5.92 -18.40 -8.78
CA ILE A 221 -5.06 -18.57 -7.59
C ILE A 221 -5.35 -19.88 -6.85
N ARG A 222 -6.60 -20.36 -6.87
CA ARG A 222 -6.94 -21.68 -6.32
C ARG A 222 -6.30 -22.81 -7.12
N ASP A 223 -6.39 -22.76 -8.45
CA ASP A 223 -5.81 -23.78 -9.32
C ASP A 223 -4.28 -23.83 -9.20
N LEU A 224 -3.64 -22.67 -9.00
CA LEU A 224 -2.20 -22.55 -8.80
C LEU A 224 -1.76 -22.92 -7.38
N GLY A 225 -2.68 -23.18 -6.46
CA GLY A 225 -2.38 -23.69 -5.12
C GLY A 225 -1.91 -22.62 -4.13
N PHE A 226 -2.26 -21.35 -4.34
CA PHE A 226 -1.98 -20.31 -3.36
C PHE A 226 -2.62 -20.64 -2.01
N LEU A 227 -1.90 -20.31 -0.93
CA LEU A 227 -2.34 -20.52 0.44
C LEU A 227 -3.37 -19.47 0.86
N TYR A 228 -3.16 -18.22 0.44
CA TYR A 228 -4.00 -17.09 0.81
C TYR A 228 -4.02 -16.02 -0.28
N ASP A 229 -5.10 -15.24 -0.27
CA ASP A 229 -5.21 -13.94 -0.93
C ASP A 229 -5.18 -12.81 0.11
N SER A 230 -4.81 -11.61 -0.35
CA SER A 230 -4.84 -10.38 0.43
C SER A 230 -5.16 -9.20 -0.48
N SER A 231 -6.34 -9.27 -1.10
CA SER A 231 -6.81 -8.30 -2.10
C SER A 231 -8.24 -7.83 -1.85
N LEU A 232 -8.97 -8.44 -0.93
CA LEU A 232 -10.38 -8.18 -0.67
C LEU A 232 -10.56 -7.44 0.66
N MET A 233 -11.70 -6.77 0.83
CA MET A 233 -11.95 -5.82 1.94
C MET A 233 -13.25 -6.11 2.70
N ALA A 234 -13.74 -7.34 2.65
CA ALA A 234 -15.07 -7.65 3.17
C ALA A 234 -15.14 -7.72 4.71
N ASP A 235 -14.01 -7.72 5.41
CA ASP A 235 -13.92 -7.83 6.86
C ASP A 235 -12.59 -7.21 7.36
N ASP A 236 -12.44 -7.00 8.67
CA ASP A 236 -11.17 -6.68 9.35
C ASP A 236 -10.55 -7.93 10.02
N ARG A 237 -11.21 -9.08 9.88
CA ARG A 237 -10.78 -10.41 10.34
C ARG A 237 -10.33 -11.30 9.18
N PRO A 238 -9.40 -12.25 9.41
CA PRO A 238 -9.12 -13.28 8.42
C PRO A 238 -10.39 -14.11 8.18
N TYR A 239 -10.73 -14.39 6.93
CA TYR A 239 -11.93 -15.17 6.59
C TYR A 239 -11.68 -16.19 5.48
N GLU A 240 -12.57 -17.17 5.37
CA GLU A 240 -12.60 -18.09 4.24
C GLU A 240 -13.35 -17.46 3.07
N ILE A 241 -12.74 -17.41 1.88
CA ILE A 241 -13.43 -16.94 0.69
C ILE A 241 -14.53 -17.94 0.29
N VAL A 242 -15.72 -17.42 0.02
CA VAL A 242 -16.85 -18.17 -0.56
C VAL A 242 -17.07 -17.68 -1.98
N ALA A 243 -17.35 -18.60 -2.90
CA ALA A 243 -17.70 -18.30 -4.28
C ALA A 243 -18.92 -19.12 -4.68
N ASP A 244 -19.92 -18.47 -5.26
CA ASP A 244 -21.20 -19.06 -5.64
C ASP A 244 -21.87 -19.81 -4.47
N GLY A 245 -21.74 -19.26 -3.26
CA GLY A 245 -22.26 -19.84 -2.02
C GLY A 245 -21.44 -21.02 -1.45
N GLU A 246 -20.38 -21.44 -2.13
CA GLU A 246 -19.54 -22.57 -1.73
C GLU A 246 -18.20 -22.14 -1.13
N ALA A 247 -17.81 -22.80 -0.05
CA ALA A 247 -16.54 -22.55 0.63
C ALA A 247 -15.35 -22.96 -0.26
N THR A 248 -14.41 -22.03 -0.47
CA THR A 248 -13.31 -22.27 -1.43
C THR A 248 -12.10 -22.96 -0.80
N GLY A 249 -11.97 -22.92 0.53
CA GLY A 249 -10.79 -23.34 1.26
C GLY A 249 -9.62 -22.35 1.19
N LEU A 250 -9.79 -21.20 0.55
CA LEU A 250 -8.78 -20.14 0.46
C LEU A 250 -8.96 -19.14 1.61
N VAL A 251 -7.85 -18.81 2.27
CA VAL A 251 -7.83 -17.78 3.32
C VAL A 251 -7.72 -16.40 2.67
N GLU A 252 -8.56 -15.47 3.08
CA GLU A 252 -8.34 -14.05 2.85
C GLU A 252 -7.72 -13.40 4.10
N LEU A 253 -6.68 -12.59 3.87
CA LEU A 253 -6.16 -11.63 4.83
C LEU A 253 -6.52 -10.22 4.34
N PRO A 254 -7.63 -9.64 4.81
CA PRO A 254 -8.24 -8.51 4.13
C PRO A 254 -7.40 -7.24 4.23
N VAL A 255 -7.37 -6.51 3.11
CA VAL A 255 -6.78 -5.18 2.99
C VAL A 255 -7.85 -4.10 3.21
N GLU A 256 -7.43 -2.85 3.41
CA GLU A 256 -8.33 -1.70 3.48
C GLU A 256 -7.59 -0.42 3.07
N TRP A 257 -8.25 0.48 2.32
CA TRP A 257 -7.65 1.71 1.82
C TRP A 257 -7.23 2.69 2.93
N ILE A 258 -7.88 2.67 4.10
CA ILE A 258 -7.45 3.47 5.26
C ILE A 258 -6.16 2.93 5.90
N LEU A 259 -5.85 1.66 5.66
CA LEU A 259 -4.63 0.95 6.05
C LEU A 259 -3.68 0.76 4.86
N ASP A 260 -3.70 1.72 3.92
CA ASP A 260 -2.74 1.83 2.82
C ASP A 260 -2.09 3.22 2.80
N ASP A 261 -0.77 3.24 2.69
CA ASP A 261 0.00 4.48 2.63
C ASP A 261 -0.18 5.22 1.29
N ALA A 262 -0.55 4.54 0.19
CA ALA A 262 -0.69 5.13 -1.13
C ALA A 262 -1.84 6.14 -1.24
N PRO A 263 -3.12 5.81 -0.94
CA PRO A 263 -4.21 6.76 -1.02
C PRO A 263 -4.07 7.92 -0.03
N LEU A 264 -3.36 7.70 1.09
CA LEU A 264 -3.18 8.71 2.13
C LEU A 264 -2.00 9.65 1.85
N PHE A 265 -0.89 9.14 1.33
CA PHE A 265 0.32 9.95 1.11
C PHE A 265 0.58 10.37 -0.32
N ASN A 266 -0.08 9.79 -1.32
CA ASN A 266 -0.08 10.38 -2.65
C ASN A 266 -0.99 11.62 -2.68
N PRO A 267 -0.70 12.59 -3.57
CA PRO A 267 -1.44 13.84 -3.57
C PRO A 267 -2.92 13.63 -3.91
N LEU A 268 -3.80 14.10 -3.03
CA LEU A 268 -5.23 14.21 -3.29
C LEU A 268 -5.52 15.62 -3.81
N GLY A 269 -5.55 15.77 -5.14
CA GLY A 269 -5.52 17.08 -5.77
C GLY A 269 -4.21 17.82 -5.46
N ASP A 270 -4.30 19.00 -4.87
CA ASP A 270 -3.13 19.85 -4.58
C ASP A 270 -2.54 19.68 -3.17
N ARG A 271 -2.94 18.63 -2.44
CA ARG A 271 -2.57 18.46 -1.02
C ARG A 271 -2.01 17.07 -0.73
N TYR A 272 -1.07 17.03 0.22
CA TYR A 272 -0.59 15.81 0.85
C TYR A 272 -1.17 15.71 2.25
N ALA A 273 -1.56 14.50 2.69
CA ALA A 273 -1.92 14.30 4.09
C ALA A 273 -0.71 14.50 5.00
N SER A 274 -0.97 14.93 6.24
CA SER A 274 0.06 15.00 7.26
C SER A 274 0.46 13.58 7.70
N PRO A 275 1.76 13.20 7.66
CA PRO A 275 2.23 11.94 8.23
C PRO A 275 1.81 11.75 9.69
N ARG A 276 1.67 12.84 10.45
CA ARG A 276 1.24 12.79 11.86
C ARG A 276 -0.24 12.46 12.01
N GLU A 277 -1.08 12.91 11.09
CA GLU A 277 -2.51 12.58 11.09
C GLU A 277 -2.73 11.14 10.65
N VAL A 278 -2.01 10.68 9.63
CA VAL A 278 -2.03 9.27 9.21
C VAL A 278 -1.57 8.33 10.33
N LEU A 279 -0.50 8.68 11.05
CA LEU A 279 -0.08 7.91 12.23
C LEU A 279 -1.20 7.75 13.25
N ARG A 280 -2.02 8.79 13.48
CA ARG A 280 -3.13 8.74 14.44
C ARG A 280 -4.16 7.72 13.99
N VAL A 281 -4.56 7.77 12.72
CA VAL A 281 -5.50 6.79 12.14
C VAL A 281 -4.97 5.37 12.35
N TRP A 282 -3.71 5.10 12.00
CA TRP A 282 -3.12 3.77 12.15
C TRP A 282 -3.01 3.31 13.62
N ILE A 283 -2.78 4.23 14.56
CA ILE A 283 -2.82 3.92 16.00
C ILE A 283 -4.23 3.54 16.44
N ASP A 284 -5.24 4.31 16.02
CA ASP A 284 -6.64 4.07 16.41
C ASP A 284 -7.13 2.73 15.84
N GLU A 285 -6.80 2.42 14.58
CA GLU A 285 -7.08 1.12 13.94
C GLU A 285 -6.40 -0.04 14.69
N PHE A 286 -5.12 0.12 15.07
CA PHE A 286 -4.42 -0.90 15.84
C PHE A 286 -5.03 -1.10 17.25
N ASP A 287 -5.40 -0.02 17.94
CA ASP A 287 -5.96 -0.12 19.29
C ASP A 287 -7.30 -0.88 19.28
N VAL A 288 -8.15 -0.64 18.27
CA VAL A 288 -9.42 -1.39 18.11
C VAL A 288 -9.15 -2.86 17.75
N ALA A 289 -8.25 -3.15 16.80
CA ALA A 289 -7.86 -4.53 16.47
C ALA A 289 -7.29 -5.28 17.70
N TYR A 290 -6.54 -4.58 18.56
CA TYR A 290 -6.04 -5.11 19.83
C TYR A 290 -7.15 -5.39 20.84
N GLU A 291 -8.15 -4.51 20.94
CA GLU A 291 -9.30 -4.71 21.83
C GLU A 291 -10.14 -5.92 21.40
N GLU A 292 -10.39 -6.05 20.10
CA GLU A 292 -11.20 -7.11 19.48
C GLU A 292 -10.45 -8.44 19.32
N GLY A 293 -9.13 -8.40 19.37
CA GLY A 293 -8.27 -9.59 19.29
C GLY A 293 -8.07 -10.14 17.87
N THR A 294 -8.14 -9.27 16.87
CA THR A 294 -8.14 -9.62 15.44
C THR A 294 -6.75 -9.41 14.82
N ILE A 295 -6.69 -8.99 13.56
CA ILE A 295 -5.47 -8.64 12.85
C ILE A 295 -5.37 -7.13 12.67
N PHE A 296 -4.15 -6.60 12.69
CA PHE A 296 -3.83 -5.28 12.16
C PHE A 296 -2.95 -5.48 10.92
N LEU A 297 -3.54 -5.34 9.74
CA LEU A 297 -2.86 -5.51 8.46
C LEU A 297 -2.62 -4.14 7.83
N LEU A 298 -1.35 -3.79 7.62
CA LEU A 298 -0.96 -2.49 7.06
C LEU A 298 -0.21 -2.71 5.74
N THR A 299 -0.72 -2.11 4.67
CA THR A 299 -0.10 -2.11 3.35
C THR A 299 0.66 -0.80 3.14
N MET A 300 1.90 -0.90 2.70
CA MET A 300 2.75 0.26 2.47
C MET A 300 3.55 0.07 1.20
N HIS A 301 4.17 1.14 0.70
CA HIS A 301 4.99 1.06 -0.48
C HIS A 301 6.38 1.61 -0.19
N PRO A 302 7.49 0.91 -0.48
CA PRO A 302 8.82 1.43 -0.21
C PRO A 302 9.12 2.77 -0.90
N HIS A 303 8.51 3.00 -2.07
CA HIS A 303 8.61 4.27 -2.80
C HIS A 303 7.72 5.39 -2.19
N ILE A 304 6.90 5.09 -1.18
CA ILE A 304 6.02 6.02 -0.46
C ILE A 304 6.48 6.14 1.00
N VAL A 305 6.24 5.15 1.87
CA VAL A 305 6.63 5.19 3.30
C VAL A 305 8.15 5.33 3.49
N GLY A 306 8.95 4.85 2.52
CA GLY A 306 10.40 4.95 2.59
C GLY A 306 10.94 6.39 2.57
N HIS A 307 10.13 7.39 2.22
CA HIS A 307 10.55 8.80 2.30
C HIS A 307 10.83 9.24 3.74
N ARG A 308 11.80 10.16 3.92
CA ARG A 308 12.30 10.58 5.24
C ARG A 308 11.21 11.12 6.19
N SER A 309 10.19 11.79 5.67
CA SER A 309 9.08 12.32 6.48
C SER A 309 8.08 11.24 6.92
N ARG A 310 8.03 10.11 6.21
CA ARG A 310 7.03 9.04 6.39
C ARG A 310 7.60 7.82 7.10
N ILE A 311 8.88 7.51 6.90
CA ILE A 311 9.54 6.41 7.63
C ILE A 311 9.54 6.64 9.15
N VAL A 312 9.51 7.91 9.57
CA VAL A 312 9.38 8.31 10.98
C VAL A 312 8.04 7.83 11.56
N VAL A 313 6.97 7.87 10.76
CA VAL A 313 5.65 7.36 11.16
C VAL A 313 5.68 5.86 11.36
N LEU A 314 6.28 5.09 10.44
CA LEU A 314 6.39 3.64 10.59
C LEU A 314 7.20 3.27 11.84
N ARG A 315 8.32 3.96 12.10
CA ARG A 315 9.10 3.76 13.33
C ARG A 315 8.26 4.01 14.58
N GLU A 316 7.59 5.15 14.65
CA GLU A 316 6.77 5.51 15.81
C GLU A 316 5.58 4.57 16.01
N LEU A 317 4.94 4.09 14.93
CA LEU A 317 3.89 3.08 15.01
C LEU A 317 4.43 1.75 15.55
N ILE A 318 5.57 1.28 15.05
CA ILE A 318 6.24 0.08 15.57
C ILE A 318 6.55 0.23 17.07
N GLU A 319 7.12 1.36 17.48
CA GLU A 319 7.43 1.66 18.87
C GLU A 319 6.18 1.71 19.74
N TYR A 320 5.05 2.22 19.22
CA TYR A 320 3.77 2.23 19.91
C TYR A 320 3.23 0.81 20.12
N MET A 321 3.15 0.00 19.07
CA MET A 321 2.65 -1.37 19.14
C MET A 321 3.52 -2.24 20.08
N ARG A 322 4.85 -2.04 20.08
CA ARG A 322 5.80 -2.73 20.97
C ARG A 322 5.63 -2.40 22.45
N GLN A 323 4.93 -1.33 22.81
CA GLN A 323 4.62 -1.01 24.21
C GLN A 323 3.43 -1.79 24.74
N ARG A 324 2.64 -2.45 23.86
CA ARG A 324 1.57 -3.35 24.27
C ARG A 324 2.13 -4.74 24.55
N GLU A 325 1.57 -5.40 25.56
CA GLU A 325 1.82 -6.81 25.83
C GLU A 325 1.11 -7.66 24.76
N ASP A 326 1.51 -8.92 24.60
CA ASP A 326 0.75 -9.90 23.80
C ASP A 326 0.49 -9.51 22.33
N VAL A 327 1.44 -8.84 21.67
CA VAL A 327 1.39 -8.55 20.22
C VAL A 327 2.23 -9.56 19.44
N TRP A 328 1.63 -10.22 18.45
CA TRP A 328 2.34 -11.12 17.55
C TRP A 328 2.61 -10.48 16.19
N PHE A 329 3.88 -10.14 15.94
CA PHE A 329 4.32 -9.71 14.61
C PHE A 329 4.57 -10.92 13.72
N ALA A 330 3.98 -10.95 12.53
CA ALA A 330 4.04 -12.10 11.63
C ALA A 330 4.09 -11.69 10.16
N THR A 331 4.56 -12.61 9.32
CA THR A 331 4.29 -12.55 7.88
C THR A 331 2.85 -12.97 7.61
N HIS A 332 2.33 -12.59 6.45
CA HIS A 332 1.03 -13.03 5.96
C HIS A 332 0.98 -14.55 5.80
N ARG A 333 2.04 -15.21 5.30
CA ARG A 333 2.15 -16.68 5.31
C ARG A 333 1.95 -17.27 6.70
N ALA A 334 2.66 -16.76 7.70
CA ALA A 334 2.56 -17.31 9.05
C ALA A 334 1.15 -17.14 9.64
N ALA A 335 0.51 -15.99 9.39
CA ALA A 335 -0.87 -15.74 9.79
C ALA A 335 -1.85 -16.68 9.06
N ALA A 336 -1.74 -16.79 7.74
CA ALA A 336 -2.56 -17.67 6.91
C ALA A 336 -2.41 -19.15 7.31
N GLU A 337 -1.19 -19.63 7.53
CA GLU A 337 -0.93 -20.99 8.02
C GLU A 337 -1.59 -21.24 9.39
N HIS A 338 -1.53 -20.25 10.29
CA HIS A 338 -2.13 -20.34 11.61
C HIS A 338 -3.65 -20.46 11.56
N VAL A 339 -4.30 -19.58 10.79
CA VAL A 339 -5.77 -19.53 10.71
C VAL A 339 -6.34 -20.62 9.80
N ARG A 340 -5.57 -21.11 8.81
CA ARG A 340 -5.96 -22.27 7.98
C ARG A 340 -6.25 -23.51 8.82
N GLY A 341 -5.62 -23.67 9.98
CA GLY A 341 -5.96 -24.74 10.92
C GLY A 341 -7.44 -24.73 11.34
N ALA A 342 -8.11 -23.57 11.31
CA ALA A 342 -9.55 -23.45 11.55
C ALA A 342 -10.37 -24.04 10.40
N LEU A 343 -9.86 -24.03 9.16
CA LEU A 343 -10.56 -24.60 8.01
C LEU A 343 -10.75 -26.12 8.14
N ALA A 344 -9.77 -26.81 8.73
CA ALA A 344 -9.78 -28.26 8.90
C ALA A 344 -10.65 -28.76 10.08
N ARG A 345 -11.05 -27.88 11.01
CA ARG A 345 -11.89 -28.23 12.16
C ARG A 345 -13.36 -28.23 11.72
N ARG A 346 -13.88 -29.42 11.34
CA ARG A 346 -15.30 -29.69 11.07
C ARG A 346 -16.04 -30.14 12.31
#